data_AF-A0A9B5Y4T4-F1
#
_entry.id   AF-A0A9B5Y4T4-F1
#
_cell.length_a   1.000
_cell.length_b   1.000
_cell.length_c   1.000
_cell.angle_alpha   90.00
_cell.angle_beta   90.00
_cell.angle_gamma   90.00
#
_symmetry.space_group_name_H-M   'P 1'
#
loop_
_entity.id
_entity.type
_entity.pdbx_description
1 polymer ?
#
loop_
_entity_poly.entity_id
_entity_poly.type
_entity_poly.pdbx_seq_one_letter_code
_entity_poly.pdbx_strand_id
1 'polypeptide(L)'
;MASRVHLLLSLILFSLFSLSSPLSSETIFDAVKILADSGYVSMSLTLEAISKSTLLTNSTSLTIFAPSDPAFIHSGQPSLSLLQYHFSPLLSPLQTLRSLPNAAKIPTLFVGHSLTVTTSPTDDGISLNNIKITRSPIFNQGFLVIFGVDEFFHPDFEVSVPVKSPEPNLGCGFPTANDTTSFSGTSSFGKVSGLLGCSGYSVMSEFLNGFCFFWLSDILMAS
;
A
#
# COMPACT_ATOMS: atom_id res chain seq x y z
N MET A 1 -15.97 -23.55 39.03
CA MET A 1 -16.24 -23.51 37.57
C MET A 1 -15.26 -22.60 36.82
N ALA A 2 -14.87 -21.43 37.36
CA ALA A 2 -13.92 -20.50 36.73
C ALA A 2 -12.51 -21.06 36.41
N SER A 3 -11.93 -21.91 37.27
CA SER A 3 -10.58 -22.48 37.07
C SER A 3 -10.47 -23.42 35.86
N ARG A 4 -11.53 -24.18 35.55
CA ARG A 4 -11.56 -25.06 34.36
C ARG A 4 -11.68 -24.26 33.07
N VAL A 5 -12.39 -23.13 33.09
CA VAL A 5 -12.51 -22.22 31.94
C VAL A 5 -11.16 -21.56 31.64
N HIS A 6 -10.42 -21.13 32.67
CA HIS A 6 -9.07 -20.59 32.47
C HIS A 6 -8.09 -21.62 31.92
N LEU A 7 -8.14 -22.87 32.40
CA LEU A 7 -7.30 -23.96 31.91
C LEU A 7 -7.64 -24.33 30.45
N LEU A 8 -8.92 -24.33 30.09
CA LEU A 8 -9.36 -24.54 28.71
C LEU A 8 -8.93 -23.38 27.81
N LEU A 9 -9.08 -22.14 28.27
CA LEU A 9 -8.66 -20.96 27.51
C LEU A 9 -7.14 -20.92 27.31
N SER A 10 -6.35 -21.29 28.33
CA SER A 10 -4.90 -21.37 28.21
C SER A 10 -4.45 -22.51 27.31
N LEU A 11 -5.11 -23.68 27.36
CA LEU A 11 -4.86 -24.78 26.41
C LEU A 11 -5.19 -24.39 24.97
N ILE A 12 -6.31 -23.67 24.76
CA ILE A 12 -6.68 -23.14 23.44
C ILE A 12 -5.62 -22.12 22.99
N LEU A 13 -5.26 -21.16 23.83
CA LEU A 13 -4.25 -20.15 23.51
C LEU A 13 -2.87 -20.78 23.21
N PHE A 14 -2.48 -21.81 23.96
CA PHE A 14 -1.24 -22.56 23.76
C PHE A 14 -1.28 -23.40 22.47
N SER A 15 -2.43 -23.97 22.12
CA SER A 15 -2.63 -24.68 20.85
C SER A 15 -2.60 -23.74 19.65
N LEU A 16 -3.13 -22.52 19.80
CA LEU A 16 -3.06 -21.47 18.78
C LEU A 16 -1.64 -20.93 18.61
N PHE A 17 -0.87 -20.82 19.71
CA PHE A 17 0.53 -20.41 19.68
C PHE A 17 1.44 -21.48 19.07
N SER A 18 1.12 -22.76 19.27
CA SER A 18 1.90 -23.91 18.77
C SER A 18 1.79 -24.11 17.25
N LEU A 19 0.85 -23.45 16.56
CA LEU A 19 0.68 -23.60 15.11
C LEU A 19 1.60 -22.69 14.29
N SER A 20 2.20 -21.68 14.93
CA SER A 20 3.18 -20.77 14.31
C SER A 20 4.56 -21.43 14.34
N SER A 21 4.86 -22.23 13.33
CA SER A 21 6.22 -22.73 13.11
C SER A 21 7.00 -21.70 12.27
N PRO A 22 8.24 -21.36 12.62
CA PRO A 22 9.07 -20.51 11.76
C PRO A 22 9.30 -21.21 10.41
N LEU A 23 9.60 -20.42 9.39
CA LEU A 23 9.91 -20.94 8.07
C LEU A 23 11.05 -21.98 8.13
N SER A 24 10.77 -23.23 7.76
CA SER A 24 11.76 -24.31 7.82
C SER A 24 12.87 -24.10 6.81
N SER A 25 14.12 -24.34 7.22
CA SER A 25 15.28 -24.27 6.32
C SER A 25 15.16 -25.22 5.13
N GLU A 26 14.47 -26.34 5.30
CA GLU A 26 14.19 -27.31 4.23
C GLU A 26 13.26 -26.68 3.17
N THR A 27 12.17 -26.04 3.59
CA THR A 27 11.25 -25.33 2.70
C THR A 27 11.95 -24.22 1.92
N ILE A 28 12.86 -23.48 2.55
CA ILE A 28 13.65 -22.45 1.86
C ILE A 28 14.58 -23.09 0.82
N PHE A 29 15.26 -24.19 1.16
CA PHE A 29 16.15 -24.88 0.24
C PHE A 29 15.41 -25.42 -0.99
N ASP A 30 14.25 -26.05 -0.78
CA ASP A 30 13.39 -26.51 -1.87
C ASP A 30 12.90 -25.35 -2.74
N ALA A 31 12.52 -24.22 -2.12
CA ALA A 31 12.11 -23.02 -2.83
C ALA A 31 13.23 -22.43 -3.69
N VAL A 32 14.46 -22.36 -3.16
CA VAL A 32 15.66 -21.93 -3.91
C VAL A 32 15.86 -22.80 -5.14
N LYS A 33 15.81 -24.12 -4.96
CA LYS A 33 15.97 -25.06 -6.08
C LYS A 33 14.88 -24.90 -7.14
N ILE A 34 13.61 -24.85 -6.72
CA ILE A 34 12.47 -24.73 -7.64
C ILE A 34 12.50 -23.39 -8.39
N LEU A 35 12.92 -22.30 -7.73
CA LEU A 35 13.11 -21.01 -8.40
C LEU A 35 14.16 -21.08 -9.51
N ALA A 36 15.31 -21.68 -9.23
CA ALA A 36 16.38 -21.85 -10.21
C ALA A 36 15.90 -22.70 -11.41
N ASP A 37 15.26 -23.84 -11.14
CA ASP A 37 14.72 -24.74 -12.16
C ASP A 37 13.59 -24.08 -12.99
N SER A 38 12.94 -23.05 -12.44
CA SER A 38 11.86 -22.29 -13.10
C SER A 38 12.36 -21.04 -13.84
N GLY A 39 13.68 -20.80 -13.92
CA GLY A 39 14.26 -19.66 -14.64
C GLY A 39 14.31 -18.34 -13.83
N TYR A 40 14.26 -18.43 -12.50
CA TYR A 40 14.44 -17.30 -11.58
C TYR A 40 15.76 -17.44 -10.81
N VAL A 41 16.88 -17.63 -11.52
CA VAL A 41 18.19 -17.97 -10.94
C VAL A 41 18.75 -16.83 -10.08
N SER A 42 18.55 -15.58 -10.49
CA SER A 42 19.01 -14.41 -9.72
C SER A 42 18.27 -14.32 -8.38
N MET A 43 16.97 -14.60 -8.40
CA MET A 43 16.17 -14.60 -7.19
C MET A 43 16.45 -15.82 -6.31
N SER A 44 16.74 -17.00 -6.88
CA SER A 44 17.12 -18.18 -6.09
C SER A 44 18.41 -17.94 -5.31
N LEU A 45 19.42 -17.37 -5.95
CA LEU A 45 20.69 -17.01 -5.29
C LEU A 45 20.49 -15.91 -4.24
N THR A 46 19.63 -14.94 -4.52
CA THR A 46 19.27 -13.90 -3.55
C THR A 46 18.60 -14.52 -2.32
N LEU A 47 17.64 -15.42 -2.52
CA LEU A 47 16.94 -16.11 -1.45
C LEU A 47 17.87 -17.01 -0.63
N GLU A 48 18.80 -17.70 -1.29
CA GLU A 48 19.84 -18.50 -0.63
C GLU A 48 20.75 -17.61 0.24
N ALA A 49 21.21 -16.48 -0.28
CA ALA A 49 22.08 -15.55 0.43
C ALA A 49 21.42 -14.97 1.69
N ILE A 50 20.12 -14.72 1.66
CA ILE A 50 19.36 -14.18 2.80
C ILE A 50 18.69 -15.26 3.66
N SER A 51 18.80 -16.55 3.32
CA SER A 51 18.15 -17.68 4.01
C SER A 51 18.39 -17.69 5.53
N LYS A 52 19.60 -17.31 5.95
CA LYS A 52 20.03 -17.25 7.35
C LYS A 52 19.89 -15.85 7.98
N SER A 53 19.38 -14.88 7.24
CA SER A 53 19.16 -13.53 7.74
C SER A 53 17.95 -13.49 8.68
N THR A 54 18.00 -12.57 9.65
CA THR A 54 16.89 -12.27 10.57
C THR A 54 15.60 -11.87 9.85
N LEU A 55 15.71 -11.46 8.58
CA LEU A 55 14.61 -11.14 7.69
C LEU A 55 13.67 -12.33 7.45
N LEU A 56 14.22 -13.53 7.24
CA LEU A 56 13.42 -14.74 6.98
C LEU A 56 13.14 -15.54 8.26
N THR A 57 14.09 -15.58 9.19
CA THR A 57 13.96 -16.43 10.40
C THR A 57 12.88 -15.96 11.38
N ASN A 58 12.51 -14.67 11.37
CA ASN A 58 11.45 -14.13 12.22
C ASN A 58 10.06 -14.18 11.57
N SER A 59 9.97 -14.58 10.31
CA SER A 59 8.70 -14.62 9.57
C SER A 59 8.01 -15.97 9.79
N THR A 60 6.82 -15.95 10.39
CA THR A 60 5.94 -17.14 10.50
C THR A 60 5.38 -17.54 9.14
N SER A 61 5.13 -16.57 8.27
CA SER A 61 4.67 -16.77 6.91
C SER A 61 5.25 -15.75 5.96
N LEU A 62 5.36 -16.10 4.69
CA LEU A 62 5.96 -15.24 3.68
C LEU A 62 5.33 -15.46 2.30
N THR A 63 4.97 -14.36 1.64
CA THR A 63 4.71 -14.35 0.21
C THR A 63 5.83 -13.58 -0.48
N ILE A 64 6.49 -14.21 -1.44
CA ILE A 64 7.57 -13.60 -2.22
C ILE A 64 7.07 -13.32 -3.64
N PHE A 65 7.32 -12.11 -4.11
CA PHE A 65 7.12 -11.73 -5.51
C PHE A 65 8.49 -11.69 -6.20
N ALA A 66 8.89 -12.78 -6.83
CA ALA A 66 10.21 -13.00 -7.43
C ALA A 66 10.36 -12.26 -8.77
N PRO A 67 11.22 -11.24 -8.86
CA PRO A 67 11.55 -10.62 -10.15
C PRO A 67 12.22 -11.62 -11.09
N SER A 68 11.88 -11.53 -12.37
CA SER A 68 12.49 -12.34 -13.43
C SER A 68 13.99 -12.05 -13.59
N ASP A 69 14.77 -13.00 -14.10
CA ASP A 69 16.19 -12.79 -14.41
C ASP A 69 16.44 -11.58 -15.34
N PRO A 70 15.62 -11.33 -16.39
CA PRO A 70 15.68 -10.08 -17.15
C PRO A 70 15.56 -8.82 -16.29
N ALA A 71 14.73 -8.80 -15.24
CA ALA A 71 14.62 -7.66 -14.34
C ALA A 71 15.95 -7.39 -13.60
N PHE A 72 16.60 -8.44 -13.12
CA PHE A 72 17.93 -8.32 -12.49
C PHE A 72 19.00 -7.84 -13.47
N ILE A 73 18.95 -8.27 -14.74
CA ILE A 73 19.88 -7.82 -15.77
C ILE A 73 19.70 -6.32 -16.04
N HIS A 74 18.45 -5.84 -16.13
CA HIS A 74 18.17 -4.44 -16.41
C HIS A 74 18.44 -3.51 -15.22
N SER A 75 18.06 -3.92 -14.01
CA SER A 75 18.18 -3.09 -12.80
C SER A 75 19.50 -3.26 -12.05
N GLY A 76 20.24 -4.34 -12.30
CA GLY A 76 21.44 -4.71 -11.55
C GLY A 76 21.12 -5.33 -10.19
N GLN A 77 22.08 -5.23 -9.26
CA GLN A 77 21.94 -5.81 -7.93
C GLN A 77 20.98 -4.98 -7.06
N PRO A 78 19.88 -5.56 -6.55
CA PRO A 78 18.91 -4.82 -5.75
C PRO A 78 19.46 -4.48 -4.36
N SER A 79 18.99 -3.36 -3.80
CA SER A 79 19.22 -3.02 -2.39
C SER A 79 18.38 -3.92 -1.47
N LEU A 80 18.75 -4.01 -0.19
CA LEU A 80 17.97 -4.76 0.79
C LEU A 80 16.54 -4.21 0.94
N SER A 81 16.36 -2.89 0.90
CA SER A 81 15.04 -2.25 0.99
C SER A 81 14.15 -2.61 -0.20
N LEU A 82 14.74 -2.65 -1.41
CA LEU A 82 14.02 -3.08 -2.60
C LEU A 82 13.61 -4.55 -2.47
N LEU A 83 14.51 -5.41 -2.01
CA LEU A 83 14.20 -6.82 -1.77
C LEU A 83 13.09 -7.01 -0.72
N GLN A 84 13.12 -6.24 0.38
CA GLN A 84 12.06 -6.23 1.39
C GLN A 84 10.70 -5.80 0.82
N TYR A 85 10.68 -4.93 -0.20
CA TYR A 85 9.46 -4.51 -0.87
C TYR A 85 8.81 -5.63 -1.70
N HIS A 86 9.60 -6.64 -2.12
CA HIS A 86 9.13 -7.83 -2.80
C HIS A 86 8.61 -8.93 -1.86
N PHE A 87 8.71 -8.73 -0.55
CA PHE A 87 8.33 -9.73 0.45
C PHE A 87 7.15 -9.24 1.28
N SER A 88 6.11 -10.05 1.39
CA SER A 88 4.97 -9.79 2.26
C SER A 88 4.97 -10.73 3.46
N PRO A 89 4.85 -10.22 4.70
CA PRO A 89 4.72 -11.07 5.89
C PRO A 89 3.38 -11.81 5.95
N LEU A 90 2.44 -11.50 5.05
CA LEU A 90 1.14 -12.14 4.97
C LEU A 90 1.18 -13.29 3.96
N LEU A 91 0.78 -14.49 4.40
CA LEU A 91 0.53 -15.61 3.49
C LEU A 91 -0.63 -15.27 2.56
N SER A 92 -0.35 -15.13 1.26
CA SER A 92 -1.32 -14.71 0.26
C SER A 92 -1.39 -15.74 -0.86
N PRO A 93 -2.10 -16.87 -0.67
CA PRO A 93 -2.38 -17.81 -1.74
C PRO A 93 -3.06 -17.13 -2.93
N LEU A 94 -2.96 -17.74 -4.11
CA LEU A 94 -3.51 -17.17 -5.34
C LEU A 94 -4.99 -16.78 -5.21
N GLN A 95 -5.80 -17.64 -4.58
CA GLN A 95 -7.22 -17.38 -4.38
C GLN A 95 -7.48 -16.15 -3.50
N THR A 96 -6.66 -15.95 -2.46
CA THR A 96 -6.72 -14.76 -1.60
C THR A 96 -6.37 -13.52 -2.41
N LEU A 97 -5.27 -13.55 -3.16
CA LEU A 97 -4.89 -12.42 -4.03
C LEU A 97 -5.98 -12.08 -5.06
N ARG A 98 -6.64 -13.08 -5.65
CA ARG A 98 -7.76 -12.88 -6.59
C ARG A 98 -8.98 -12.24 -5.94
N SER A 99 -9.22 -12.51 -4.66
CA SER A 99 -10.37 -11.97 -3.94
C SER A 99 -10.20 -10.52 -3.49
N LEU A 100 -8.98 -9.98 -3.57
CA LEU A 100 -8.71 -8.61 -3.15
C LEU A 100 -9.33 -7.62 -4.15
N PRO A 101 -10.04 -6.58 -3.66
CA PRO A 101 -10.56 -5.54 -4.52
C PRO A 101 -9.41 -4.69 -5.08
N ASN A 102 -9.67 -3.99 -6.19
CA ASN A 102 -8.74 -2.99 -6.69
C ASN A 102 -8.44 -1.92 -5.65
N ALA A 103 -7.22 -1.39 -5.72
CA ALA A 103 -6.63 -0.48 -4.74
C ALA A 103 -6.41 -1.08 -3.34
N ALA A 104 -6.68 -2.38 -3.11
CA ALA A 104 -6.31 -3.04 -1.86
C ALA A 104 -4.79 -2.98 -1.65
N LYS A 105 -4.38 -2.80 -0.38
CA LYS A 105 -2.98 -2.70 0.02
C LYS A 105 -2.50 -4.01 0.63
N ILE A 106 -1.39 -4.53 0.13
CA ILE A 106 -0.71 -5.72 0.65
C ILE A 106 0.55 -5.23 1.38
N PRO A 107 0.70 -5.49 2.68
CA PRO A 107 1.88 -5.04 3.44
C PRO A 107 3.14 -5.74 2.93
N THR A 108 4.28 -5.05 3.04
CA THR A 108 5.60 -5.61 2.71
C THR A 108 6.52 -5.61 3.92
N LEU A 109 7.67 -6.28 3.83
CA LEU A 109 8.73 -6.20 4.84
C LEU A 109 9.47 -4.85 4.78
N PHE A 110 9.26 -4.05 3.73
CA PHE A 110 9.77 -2.70 3.68
C PHE A 110 8.82 -1.78 4.48
N VAL A 111 9.27 -1.40 5.67
CA VAL A 111 8.46 -0.68 6.66
C VAL A 111 7.81 0.57 6.04
N GLY A 112 6.50 0.74 6.28
CA GLY A 112 5.73 1.86 5.76
C GLY A 112 5.29 1.73 4.30
N HIS A 113 5.69 0.66 3.60
CA HIS A 113 5.40 0.47 2.19
C HIS A 113 4.50 -0.75 1.95
N SER A 114 3.60 -0.61 0.99
CA SER A 114 2.66 -1.65 0.58
C SER A 114 2.58 -1.75 -0.93
N LEU A 115 2.28 -2.96 -1.42
CA LEU A 115 1.90 -3.18 -2.81
C LEU A 115 0.42 -2.92 -2.98
N THR A 116 0.03 -2.41 -4.13
CA THR A 116 -1.36 -2.07 -4.42
C THR A 116 -1.92 -3.00 -5.49
N VAL A 117 -3.09 -3.58 -5.24
CA VAL A 117 -3.80 -4.36 -6.25
C VAL A 117 -4.30 -3.41 -7.35
N THR A 118 -3.90 -3.69 -8.57
CA THR A 118 -4.11 -2.86 -9.78
C THR A 118 -4.70 -3.69 -10.92
N THR A 119 -5.27 -4.85 -10.58
CA THR A 119 -5.86 -5.80 -11.52
C THR A 119 -7.00 -5.15 -12.32
N SER A 120 -6.88 -5.05 -13.63
CA SER A 120 -8.01 -4.58 -14.43
C SER A 120 -9.19 -5.56 -14.34
N PRO A 121 -10.45 -5.10 -14.23
CA PRO A 121 -11.62 -6.00 -14.27
C PRO A 121 -11.76 -6.77 -15.59
N THR A 122 -11.03 -6.36 -16.63
CA THR A 122 -10.97 -7.03 -17.93
C THR A 122 -9.79 -7.98 -18.08
N ASP A 123 -8.85 -7.99 -17.14
CA ASP A 123 -7.68 -8.87 -17.17
C ASP A 123 -7.96 -10.14 -16.36
N ASP A 124 -7.55 -11.28 -16.91
CA ASP A 124 -7.62 -12.60 -16.26
C ASP A 124 -6.47 -12.80 -15.26
N GLY A 125 -5.41 -11.98 -15.36
CA GLY A 125 -4.28 -11.97 -14.44
C GLY A 125 -4.49 -11.11 -13.20
N ILE A 126 -3.55 -11.19 -12.26
CA ILE A 126 -3.47 -10.27 -11.11
C ILE A 126 -2.30 -9.32 -11.36
N SER A 127 -2.50 -8.04 -11.07
CA SER A 127 -1.45 -7.03 -11.17
C SER A 127 -1.28 -6.31 -9.83
N LEU A 128 -0.02 -6.17 -9.40
CA LEU A 128 0.37 -5.42 -8.22
C LEU A 128 1.26 -4.26 -8.67
N ASN A 129 0.94 -3.03 -8.26
CA ASN A 129 1.65 -1.83 -8.71
C ASN A 129 1.84 -1.76 -10.24
N ASN A 130 0.81 -2.12 -11.00
CA ASN A 130 0.80 -2.26 -12.47
C ASN A 130 1.75 -3.34 -13.04
N ILE A 131 2.38 -4.16 -12.20
CA ILE A 131 3.21 -5.28 -12.62
C ILE A 131 2.40 -6.57 -12.50
N LYS A 132 2.33 -7.32 -13.59
CA LYS A 132 1.60 -8.60 -13.63
C LYS A 132 2.36 -9.66 -12.83
N ILE A 133 1.63 -10.42 -12.02
CA ILE A 133 2.17 -11.62 -11.36
C ILE A 133 1.83 -12.87 -12.18
N THR A 134 2.66 -13.89 -12.07
CA THR A 134 2.41 -15.22 -12.65
C THR A 134 1.03 -15.77 -12.27
N ARG A 135 0.37 -16.46 -13.22
CA ARG A 135 -0.98 -17.02 -13.02
C ARG A 135 -1.05 -18.14 -11.99
N SER A 136 0.07 -18.78 -11.72
CA SER A 136 0.23 -19.84 -10.72
C SER A 136 1.51 -19.58 -9.92
N PRO A 137 1.51 -19.89 -8.62
CA PRO A 137 2.72 -19.76 -7.82
C PRO A 137 3.81 -20.70 -8.37
N ILE A 138 5.05 -20.21 -8.37
CA ILE A 138 6.25 -20.99 -8.69
C ILE A 138 6.52 -22.00 -7.57
N PHE A 139 6.31 -21.57 -6.33
CA PHE A 139 6.45 -22.40 -5.14
C PHE A 139 5.28 -22.15 -4.20
N ASN A 140 4.73 -23.21 -3.60
CA ASN A 140 3.61 -23.11 -2.67
C ASN A 140 3.66 -24.29 -1.69
N GLN A 141 4.29 -24.08 -0.53
CA GLN A 141 4.36 -25.10 0.52
C GLN A 141 4.27 -24.45 1.90
N GLY A 142 3.33 -24.96 2.72
CA GLY A 142 3.16 -24.55 4.11
C GLY A 142 2.94 -23.04 4.25
N PHE A 143 3.93 -22.36 4.80
CA PHE A 143 3.91 -20.93 5.10
C PHE A 143 4.72 -20.07 4.10
N LEU A 144 5.12 -20.63 2.96
CA LEU A 144 5.83 -19.92 1.89
C LEU A 144 5.12 -20.08 0.56
N VAL A 145 4.80 -18.94 -0.06
CA VAL A 145 4.30 -18.88 -1.44
C VAL A 145 5.18 -17.94 -2.24
N ILE A 146 5.54 -18.32 -3.46
CA ILE A 146 6.35 -17.52 -4.36
C ILE A 146 5.62 -17.36 -5.69
N PHE A 147 5.40 -16.12 -6.10
CA PHE A 147 4.91 -15.74 -7.43
C PHE A 147 6.02 -15.07 -8.20
N GLY A 148 6.12 -15.34 -9.50
CA GLY A 148 6.98 -14.56 -10.39
C GLY A 148 6.35 -13.22 -10.76
N VAL A 149 7.20 -12.21 -10.98
CA VAL A 149 6.86 -10.92 -11.58
C VAL A 149 7.88 -10.56 -12.66
N ASP A 150 7.43 -9.83 -13.67
CA ASP A 150 8.28 -9.51 -14.83
C ASP A 150 9.35 -8.47 -14.50
N GLU A 151 9.06 -7.54 -13.57
CA GLU A 151 9.90 -6.40 -13.21
C GLU A 151 9.99 -6.19 -11.68
N PHE A 152 10.92 -5.33 -11.23
CA PHE A 152 10.98 -4.90 -9.83
C PHE A 152 9.84 -3.93 -9.50
N PHE A 153 9.28 -4.02 -8.29
CA PHE A 153 8.35 -3.02 -7.79
C PHE A 153 9.11 -1.76 -7.38
N HIS A 154 8.54 -0.60 -7.69
CA HIS A 154 9.09 0.69 -7.28
C HIS A 154 8.33 1.24 -6.07
N PRO A 155 9.02 1.61 -4.97
CA PRO A 155 8.38 2.22 -3.79
C PRO A 155 7.62 3.53 -4.10
N ASP A 156 8.05 4.24 -5.14
CA ASP A 156 7.45 5.50 -5.60
C ASP A 156 6.18 5.29 -6.45
N PHE A 157 5.65 4.06 -6.48
CA PHE A 157 4.44 3.74 -7.22
C PHE A 157 3.21 4.45 -6.61
N GLU A 158 2.63 5.35 -7.40
CA GLU A 158 1.36 6.01 -7.07
C GLU A 158 0.23 5.45 -7.94
N VAL A 159 -0.88 5.07 -7.31
CA VAL A 159 -2.11 4.77 -8.06
C VAL A 159 -2.71 6.08 -8.54
N SER A 160 -2.82 6.25 -9.85
CA SER A 160 -3.62 7.29 -10.46
C SER A 160 -5.10 7.02 -10.18
N VAL A 161 -5.58 7.38 -8.99
CA VAL A 161 -7.02 7.37 -8.72
C VAL A 161 -7.61 8.50 -9.56
N PRO A 162 -8.63 8.27 -10.40
CA PRO A 162 -9.40 9.36 -10.97
C PRO A 162 -9.99 10.12 -9.79
N VAL A 163 -9.37 11.25 -9.44
CA VAL A 163 -9.99 12.22 -8.55
C VAL A 163 -11.25 12.63 -9.29
N LYS A 164 -12.41 12.13 -8.82
CA LYS A 164 -13.69 12.69 -9.22
C LYS A 164 -13.72 14.06 -8.56
N SER A 165 -13.06 15.02 -9.19
CA SER A 165 -13.17 16.43 -8.85
C SER A 165 -14.68 16.70 -8.74
N PRO A 166 -15.17 17.25 -7.62
CA PRO A 166 -16.56 17.69 -7.57
C PRO A 166 -16.79 18.56 -8.80
N GLU A 167 -17.75 18.20 -9.65
CA GLU A 167 -18.14 19.06 -10.76
C GLU A 167 -18.44 20.44 -10.18
N PRO A 168 -17.81 21.52 -10.67
CA PRO A 168 -18.09 22.84 -10.15
C PRO A 168 -19.57 23.12 -10.41
N ASN A 169 -20.35 23.33 -9.34
CA ASN A 169 -21.73 23.77 -9.46
C ASN A 169 -21.71 25.12 -10.18
N LEU A 170 -22.12 25.12 -11.45
CA LEU A 170 -22.26 26.29 -12.34
C LEU A 170 -23.43 27.21 -11.93
N GLY A 171 -23.79 27.24 -10.65
CA GLY A 171 -24.91 28.00 -10.10
C GLY A 171 -24.51 29.29 -9.36
N CYS A 172 -23.22 29.55 -9.12
CA CYS A 172 -22.78 30.75 -8.41
C CYS A 172 -22.49 31.89 -9.39
N GLY A 173 -23.51 32.70 -9.68
CA GLY A 173 -23.36 33.95 -10.42
C GLY A 173 -22.59 34.99 -9.59
N PHE A 174 -21.35 35.25 -9.95
CA PHE A 174 -20.62 36.44 -9.48
C PHE A 174 -20.94 37.62 -10.41
N PRO A 175 -21.15 38.84 -9.90
CA PRO A 175 -21.26 40.01 -10.76
C PRO A 175 -19.89 40.29 -11.40
N THR A 176 -19.84 40.19 -12.74
CA THR A 176 -18.73 40.65 -13.56
C THR A 176 -18.68 42.17 -13.49
N ALA A 177 -17.82 42.72 -12.64
CA ALA A 177 -17.60 44.16 -12.54
C ALA A 177 -16.41 44.57 -13.42
N ASN A 178 -16.70 45.31 -14.48
CA ASN A 178 -15.75 45.99 -15.35
C ASN A 178 -15.15 47.24 -14.68
N ASP A 179 -14.73 47.18 -13.41
CA ASP A 179 -14.20 48.35 -12.71
C ASP A 179 -12.75 48.19 -12.26
N THR A 180 -11.89 48.95 -12.92
CA THR A 180 -10.50 49.22 -12.59
C THR A 180 -10.43 50.06 -11.32
N THR A 181 -10.36 49.44 -10.13
CA THR A 181 -9.98 50.17 -8.90
C THR A 181 -9.13 49.32 -7.97
N SER A 182 -7.88 49.77 -7.80
CA SER A 182 -7.02 49.67 -6.61
C SER A 182 -7.27 48.54 -5.61
N PHE A 183 -6.29 47.65 -5.51
CA PHE A 183 -6.14 46.65 -4.46
C PHE A 183 -6.03 47.33 -3.10
N SER A 184 -7.14 47.40 -2.35
CA SER A 184 -7.13 47.70 -0.92
C SER A 184 -7.34 46.38 -0.18
N GLY A 185 -6.27 45.87 0.42
CA GLY A 185 -6.20 44.53 0.98
C GLY A 185 -7.00 44.39 2.26
N THR A 186 -8.26 43.98 2.19
CA THR A 186 -8.99 43.36 3.32
C THR A 186 -10.13 42.39 2.93
N SER A 187 -10.49 42.16 1.65
CA SER A 187 -11.65 41.30 1.30
C SER A 187 -11.36 40.06 0.43
N SER A 188 -10.08 39.73 0.20
CA SER A 188 -9.65 38.55 -0.57
C SER A 188 -10.20 37.22 -0.03
N PHE A 189 -10.27 37.08 1.31
CA PHE A 189 -10.64 35.82 1.96
C PHE A 189 -12.11 35.46 1.79
N GLY A 190 -13.02 36.43 1.90
CA GLY A 190 -14.47 36.18 1.71
C GLY A 190 -14.81 35.77 0.27
N LYS A 191 -14.05 36.28 -0.71
CA LYS A 191 -14.19 35.89 -2.12
C LYS A 191 -13.72 34.46 -2.36
N VAL A 192 -12.61 34.07 -1.72
CA VAL A 192 -12.06 32.71 -1.80
C VAL A 192 -12.96 31.72 -1.07
N SER A 193 -13.42 32.01 0.15
CA SER A 193 -14.32 31.13 0.89
C SER A 193 -15.64 30.90 0.14
N GLY A 194 -16.23 31.95 -0.45
CA GLY A 194 -17.42 31.83 -1.28
C GLY A 194 -17.22 30.91 -2.50
N LEU A 195 -16.06 31.03 -3.18
CA LEU A 195 -15.70 30.14 -4.30
C LEU A 195 -15.54 28.68 -3.87
N LEU A 196 -14.93 28.43 -2.69
CA LEU A 196 -14.78 27.08 -2.15
C LEU A 196 -16.13 26.47 -1.78
N GLY A 197 -17.03 27.25 -1.15
CA GLY A 197 -18.37 26.79 -0.80
C GLY A 197 -19.16 26.38 -2.05
N CYS A 198 -19.11 27.21 -3.09
CA CYS A 198 -19.71 26.94 -4.39
C CYS A 198 -19.12 25.73 -5.12
N SER A 199 -17.83 25.46 -4.92
CA SER A 199 -17.12 24.33 -5.55
C SER A 199 -17.27 23.02 -4.76
N GLY A 200 -18.18 22.96 -3.78
CA GLY A 200 -18.48 21.77 -2.99
C GLY A 200 -17.56 21.58 -1.76
N TYR A 201 -16.68 22.53 -1.47
CA TYR A 201 -15.76 22.50 -0.33
C TYR A 201 -16.33 23.30 0.85
N SER A 202 -17.58 23.00 1.24
CA SER A 202 -18.34 23.75 2.26
C SER A 202 -17.61 23.83 3.60
N VAL A 203 -17.00 22.72 4.05
CA VAL A 203 -16.27 22.68 5.34
C VAL A 203 -15.06 23.62 5.33
N MET A 204 -14.32 23.66 4.22
CA MET A 204 -13.17 24.55 4.10
C MET A 204 -13.62 26.01 3.95
N SER A 205 -14.75 26.27 3.28
CA SER A 205 -15.32 27.61 3.21
C SER A 205 -15.75 28.15 4.58
N GLU A 206 -16.37 27.33 5.42
CA GLU A 206 -16.76 27.71 6.79
C GLU A 206 -15.54 27.93 7.67
N PHE A 207 -14.50 27.10 7.53
CA PHE A 207 -13.25 27.27 8.25
C PHE A 207 -12.59 28.62 7.92
N LEU A 208 -12.49 28.96 6.62
CA LEU A 208 -11.96 30.25 6.19
C LEU A 208 -12.81 31.43 6.69
N ASN A 209 -14.13 31.25 6.79
CA ASN A 209 -15.02 32.26 7.35
C ASN A 209 -14.83 32.43 8.87
N GLY A 210 -14.60 31.34 9.60
CA GLY A 210 -14.35 31.33 11.04
C GLY A 210 -13.04 32.01 11.43
N PHE A 211 -11.98 31.88 10.61
CA PHE A 211 -10.72 32.59 10.81
C PHE A 211 -10.87 34.11 10.75
N CYS A 212 -11.78 34.63 9.93
CA CYS A 212 -12.05 36.05 9.83
C CYS A 212 -12.74 36.59 11.10
N PHE A 213 -13.57 35.78 11.77
CA PHE A 213 -14.25 36.17 13.01
C PHE A 213 -13.28 36.26 14.19
N PHE A 214 -12.36 35.31 14.32
CA PHE A 214 -11.39 35.30 15.43
C PHE A 214 -10.44 36.50 15.38
N TRP A 215 -9.97 36.87 14.19
CA TRP A 215 -9.06 38.01 14.00
C TRP A 215 -9.74 39.38 14.26
N LEU A 216 -11.05 39.50 14.04
CA LEU A 216 -11.78 40.75 14.30
C LEU A 216 -12.10 40.94 15.79
N SER A 217 -12.33 39.85 16.53
CA SER A 217 -12.53 39.90 17.98
C SER A 217 -11.25 40.25 18.76
N ASP A 218 -10.08 39.81 18.29
CA ASP A 218 -8.81 40.12 18.94
C ASP A 218 -8.38 41.59 18.75
N ILE A 219 -8.79 42.23 17.65
CA ILE A 219 -8.50 43.66 17.38
C ILE A 219 -9.45 44.59 18.16
N LEU A 220 -10.72 44.21 18.35
CA LEU A 220 -11.70 45.02 19.09
C LEU A 220 -11.57 44.93 20.62
N MET A 221 -10.82 43.96 21.14
CA MET A 221 -10.51 43.85 22.58
C MET A 221 -9.20 44.55 22.98
N ALA A 222 -8.46 45.11 22.02
CA ALA A 222 -7.17 45.77 22.23
C ALA A 222 -7.20 47.30 21.99
N SER A 223 -8.39 47.92 21.91
CA SER A 223 -8.55 49.38 21.81
C SER A 223 -9.46 49.96 22.88
#